data_AF-A0A2D4I5I1-F1
#
_entry.id   AF-A0A2D4I5I1-F1
#
_cell.length_a   1.000
_cell.length_b   1.000
_cell.length_c   1.000
_cell.angle_alpha   90.00
_cell.angle_beta   90.00
_cell.angle_gamma   90.00
#
_symmetry.space_group_name_H-M   'P 1'
#
loop_
_entity.id
_entity.type
_entity.pdbx_description
1 polymer ?
#
loop_
_entity_poly.entity_id
_entity_poly.type
_entity_poly.pdbx_seq_one_letter_code
_entity_poly.pdbx_strand_id
1 'polypeptide(L)'
;TNIFYKLNKNLSQKIIGVGCAAHIIHNTIQTAADLLPVDVENIVIKIYSYFCIYTVRVEMLKEFCETAEVEYQKILGYSKMRWLALLPAVERILKIYDPLKSYFLSQDKCPRILEEFFEKESSKIWLEFV
;
A
#
# COMPACT_ATOMS: atom_id res chain seq x y z
N THR A 1 0.69 -31.74 6.33
CA THR A 1 1.47 -32.26 7.48
C THR A 1 1.41 -31.28 8.63
N ASN A 2 0.73 -31.63 9.74
CA ASN A 2 0.64 -30.76 10.91
C ASN A 2 1.98 -30.80 11.70
N ILE A 3 2.86 -29.83 11.43
CA ILE A 3 4.21 -29.74 12.03
C ILE A 3 4.11 -29.67 13.56
N PHE A 4 3.13 -28.93 14.09
CA PHE A 4 2.87 -28.84 15.53
C PHE A 4 2.57 -30.21 16.16
N TYR A 5 1.72 -31.02 15.50
CA TYR A 5 1.44 -32.38 15.94
C TYR A 5 2.68 -33.28 15.92
N LYS A 6 3.51 -33.18 14.85
CA LYS A 6 4.77 -33.92 14.77
C LYS A 6 5.76 -33.50 15.87
N LEU A 7 5.87 -32.20 16.16
CA LEU A 7 6.75 -31.69 17.20
C LEU A 7 6.32 -32.16 18.59
N ASN A 8 5.02 -32.09 18.92
CA ASN A 8 4.50 -32.59 20.19
C ASN A 8 4.65 -34.11 20.38
N LYS A 9 4.64 -34.89 19.29
CA LYS A 9 4.84 -36.34 19.39
C LYS A 9 6.30 -36.74 19.64
N ASN A 10 7.25 -35.97 19.10
CA ASN A 10 8.68 -36.32 19.13
C ASN A 10 9.46 -35.59 20.23
N LEU A 11 8.92 -34.51 20.79
CA LEU A 11 9.54 -33.81 21.92
C LEU A 11 8.93 -34.30 23.22
N SER A 12 9.78 -34.54 24.21
CA SER A 12 9.41 -34.95 25.58
C SER A 12 8.84 -33.79 26.42
N GLN A 13 8.74 -32.59 25.84
CA GLN A 13 8.12 -31.42 26.47
C GLN A 13 6.83 -31.03 25.76
N LYS A 14 5.86 -30.52 26.51
CA LYS A 14 4.61 -29.97 25.97
C LYS A 14 4.88 -28.64 25.28
N ILE A 15 4.56 -28.54 23.99
CA ILE A 15 4.72 -27.31 23.21
C ILE A 15 3.38 -26.59 23.13
N ILE A 16 3.40 -25.29 23.39
CA ILE A 16 2.23 -24.42 23.24
C ILE A 16 2.38 -23.68 21.91
N GLY A 17 1.36 -23.80 21.06
CA GLY A 17 1.28 -23.03 19.82
C GLY A 17 0.81 -21.63 20.14
N VAL A 18 1.66 -20.63 19.92
CA VAL A 18 1.29 -19.22 19.98
C VAL A 18 1.11 -18.72 18.54
N GLY A 19 0.05 -17.95 18.30
CA GLY A 19 -0.16 -17.31 17.00
C GLY A 19 1.00 -16.38 16.63
N CYS A 20 1.26 -16.22 15.33
CA CYS A 20 2.29 -15.28 14.88
C CYS A 20 1.87 -13.84 15.23
N ALA A 21 2.67 -13.15 16.05
CA ALA A 21 2.38 -11.77 16.46
C ALA A 21 2.20 -10.83 15.26
N ALA A 22 2.99 -11.02 14.20
CA ALA A 22 2.88 -10.26 12.97
C ALA A 22 1.50 -10.43 12.30
N HIS A 23 0.93 -11.64 12.34
CA HIS A 23 -0.40 -11.91 11.80
C HIS A 23 -1.52 -11.29 12.67
N ILE A 24 -1.37 -11.33 14.00
CA ILE A 24 -2.33 -10.68 14.92
C ILE A 24 -2.35 -9.17 14.70
N ILE A 25 -1.17 -8.55 14.60
CA ILE A 25 -1.04 -7.11 14.33
C ILE A 25 -1.63 -6.77 12.95
N HIS A 26 -1.29 -7.52 11.91
CA HIS A 26 -1.85 -7.32 10.57
C HIS A 26 -3.38 -7.37 10.57
N ASN A 27 -3.98 -8.40 11.18
CA ASN A 27 -5.44 -8.52 11.23
C ASN A 27 -6.08 -7.36 12.02
N THR A 28 -5.42 -6.88 13.07
CA THR A 28 -5.89 -5.73 13.86
C THR A 28 -5.88 -4.46 13.02
N ILE A 29 -4.77 -4.17 12.32
CA ILE A 29 -4.63 -3.03 11.42
C ILE A 29 -5.64 -3.13 10.29
N GLN A 30 -5.78 -4.31 9.67
CA GLN A 30 -6.75 -4.55 8.60
C GLN A 30 -8.18 -4.27 9.06
N THR A 31 -8.56 -4.78 10.23
CA THR A 31 -9.90 -4.54 10.80
C THR A 31 -10.16 -3.05 11.02
N ALA A 32 -9.14 -2.29 11.43
CA ALA A 32 -9.26 -0.85 11.60
C ALA A 32 -9.31 -0.11 10.24
N ALA A 33 -8.50 -0.52 9.27
CA ALA A 33 -8.47 0.04 7.92
C ALA A 33 -9.77 -0.22 7.15
N ASP A 34 -10.42 -1.37 7.38
CA ASP A 34 -11.72 -1.72 6.78
C ASP A 34 -12.87 -0.80 7.24
N LEU A 35 -12.66 -0.01 8.29
CA LEU A 35 -13.62 1.02 8.74
C LEU A 35 -13.46 2.36 8.01
N LEU A 36 -12.37 2.55 7.24
CA LEU A 36 -12.19 3.75 6.44
C LEU A 36 -13.22 3.78 5.29
N PRO A 37 -13.64 4.97 4.85
CA PRO A 37 -14.53 5.11 3.68
C PRO A 37 -13.82 4.83 2.35
N VAL A 38 -12.57 4.35 2.38
CA VAL A 38 -11.72 4.07 1.22
C VAL A 38 -10.96 2.76 1.43
N ASP A 39 -10.82 1.99 0.36
CA ASP A 39 -9.94 0.82 0.32
C ASP A 39 -8.51 1.27 -0.05
N VAL A 40 -7.70 1.58 0.98
CA VAL A 40 -6.32 2.07 0.81
C VAL A 40 -5.45 1.05 0.07
N GLU A 41 -5.61 -0.24 0.35
CA GLU A 41 -4.85 -1.30 -0.35
C GLU A 41 -5.11 -1.26 -1.85
N ASN A 42 -6.38 -1.15 -2.24
CA ASN A 42 -6.77 -1.07 -3.64
C ASN A 42 -6.26 0.23 -4.29
N ILE A 43 -6.26 1.36 -3.57
CA ILE A 43 -5.65 2.60 -4.08
C ILE A 43 -4.16 2.40 -4.38
N VAL A 44 -3.40 1.83 -3.45
CA VAL A 44 -1.95 1.54 -3.65
C VAL A 44 -1.75 0.62 -4.86
N ILE A 45 -2.56 -0.44 -4.99
CA ILE A 45 -2.52 -1.36 -6.13
C ILE A 45 -2.81 -0.62 -7.44
N LYS A 46 -3.85 0.22 -7.49
CA LYS A 46 -4.25 0.97 -8.69
C LYS A 46 -3.20 1.98 -9.10
N ILE A 47 -2.60 2.70 -8.15
CA ILE A 47 -1.48 3.61 -8.41
C ILE A 47 -0.31 2.83 -9.02
N TYR A 48 0.11 1.73 -8.38
CA TYR A 48 1.21 0.91 -8.92
C TYR A 48 0.90 0.37 -10.32
N SER A 49 -0.29 -0.19 -10.54
CA SER A 49 -0.71 -0.72 -11.83
C SER A 49 -0.77 0.35 -12.92
N TYR A 50 -1.09 1.59 -12.58
CA TYR A 50 -1.14 2.70 -13.53
C TYR A 50 0.24 3.01 -14.11
N PHE A 51 1.28 2.99 -13.28
CA PHE A 51 2.65 3.33 -13.66
C PHE A 51 3.49 2.14 -14.12
N CYS A 52 3.26 0.93 -13.60
CA CYS A 52 4.17 -0.20 -13.83
C CYS A 52 4.20 -0.70 -15.28
N ILE A 53 3.16 -0.41 -16.07
CA ILE A 53 3.04 -0.87 -17.46
C ILE A 53 3.71 0.11 -18.43
N TYR A 54 3.65 1.43 -18.15
CA TYR A 54 4.03 2.46 -19.12
C TYR A 54 5.09 3.39 -18.54
N THR A 55 6.32 3.26 -19.04
CA THR A 55 7.47 4.09 -18.65
C THR A 55 7.23 5.58 -18.92
N VAL A 56 6.53 5.93 -19.98
CA VAL A 56 6.18 7.33 -20.30
C VAL A 56 5.41 8.00 -19.15
N ARG A 57 4.53 7.28 -18.45
CA ARG A 57 3.80 7.83 -17.29
C ARG A 57 4.73 8.09 -16.11
N VAL A 58 5.76 7.26 -15.95
CA VAL A 58 6.76 7.44 -14.90
C VAL A 58 7.62 8.68 -15.18
N GLU A 59 8.05 8.88 -16.43
CA GLU A 59 8.81 10.08 -16.79
C GLU A 59 7.97 11.35 -16.63
N MET A 60 6.71 11.35 -17.06
CA MET A 60 5.80 12.47 -16.80
C MET A 60 5.64 12.75 -15.30
N LEU A 61 5.46 11.72 -14.45
CA LEU A 61 5.37 11.91 -13.00
C LEU A 61 6.67 12.53 -12.42
N LYS A 62 7.84 12.21 -12.97
CA LYS A 62 9.11 12.83 -12.53
C LYS A 62 9.14 14.33 -12.85
N GLU A 63 8.57 14.77 -13.97
CA GLU A 63 8.46 16.21 -14.29
C GLU A 63 7.61 16.95 -13.24
N PHE A 64 6.53 16.32 -12.75
CA PHE A 64 5.73 16.85 -11.63
C PHE A 64 6.52 16.87 -10.32
N CYS A 65 7.33 15.84 -10.06
CA CYS A 65 8.21 15.80 -8.88
C CYS A 65 9.27 16.92 -8.93
N GLU A 66 9.90 17.12 -10.10
CA GLU A 66 10.89 18.18 -10.33
C GLU A 66 10.28 19.57 -10.15
N THR A 67 9.10 19.81 -10.72
CA THR A 67 8.36 21.08 -10.57
C THR A 67 8.00 21.38 -9.12
N ALA A 68 7.72 20.34 -8.33
CA ALA A 68 7.39 20.47 -6.91
C ALA A 68 8.62 20.44 -5.98
N GLU A 69 9.84 20.37 -6.53
CA GLU A 69 11.09 20.22 -5.77
C GLU A 69 11.09 18.99 -4.83
N VAL A 70 10.40 17.91 -5.23
CA VAL A 70 10.31 16.65 -4.49
C VAL A 70 11.16 15.57 -5.18
N GLU A 71 11.97 14.85 -4.41
CA GLU A 71 12.72 13.71 -4.95
C GLU A 71 11.79 12.56 -5.34
N TYR A 72 11.80 12.15 -6.61
CA TYR A 72 11.01 11.03 -7.09
C TYR A 72 11.28 9.74 -6.32
N GLN A 73 10.21 9.08 -5.86
CA GLN A 73 10.25 7.77 -5.24
C GLN A 73 9.62 6.72 -6.16
N LYS A 74 10.37 5.65 -6.45
CA LYS A 74 9.82 4.54 -7.24
C LYS A 74 8.65 3.89 -6.51
N ILE A 75 7.46 3.93 -7.10
CA ILE A 75 6.25 3.31 -6.55
C ILE A 75 6.45 1.79 -6.42
N LEU A 76 6.10 1.23 -5.26
CA LEU A 76 6.20 -0.20 -4.98
C LEU A 76 4.86 -0.89 -5.20
N GLY A 77 4.92 -2.13 -5.67
CA GLY A 77 3.76 -3.00 -5.81
C GLY A 77 3.40 -3.66 -4.49
N TYR A 78 2.10 -3.71 -4.21
CA TYR A 78 1.52 -4.40 -3.07
C TYR A 78 0.67 -5.61 -3.51
N SER A 79 0.61 -6.65 -2.68
CA SER A 79 -0.39 -7.71 -2.80
C SER A 79 -0.71 -8.31 -1.44
N LYS A 80 -1.93 -8.84 -1.27
CA LYS A 80 -2.39 -9.46 -0.01
C LYS A 80 -1.49 -10.60 0.48
N MET A 81 -0.87 -11.34 -0.43
CA MET A 81 0.08 -12.41 -0.06
C MET A 81 1.41 -11.88 0.51
N ARG A 82 1.70 -10.60 0.28
CA ARG A 82 2.91 -9.91 0.75
C ARG A 82 2.51 -8.66 1.54
N TRP A 83 1.68 -8.86 2.56
CA TRP A 83 1.10 -7.79 3.36
C TRP A 83 2.14 -6.80 3.95
N LEU A 84 3.34 -7.30 4.29
CA LEU A 84 4.47 -6.48 4.76
C LEU A 84 4.96 -5.43 3.75
N ALA A 85 4.60 -5.54 2.47
CA ALA A 85 4.96 -4.57 1.44
C ALA A 85 4.03 -3.35 1.40
N LEU A 86 2.92 -3.35 2.15
CA LEU A 86 1.96 -2.24 2.13
C LEU A 86 2.58 -0.96 2.68
N LEU A 87 3.11 -1.01 3.89
CA LEU A 87 3.74 0.14 4.56
C LEU A 87 4.83 0.81 3.70
N PRO A 88 5.85 0.10 3.19
CA PRO A 88 6.86 0.75 2.34
C PRO A 88 6.30 1.26 1.01
N ALA A 89 5.18 0.72 0.50
CA ALA A 89 4.51 1.26 -0.68
C ALA A 89 3.78 2.56 -0.36
N VAL A 90 3.04 2.60 0.75
CA VAL A 90 2.34 3.79 1.27
C VAL A 90 3.35 4.90 1.59
N GLU A 91 4.45 4.60 2.27
CA GLU A 91 5.50 5.58 2.59
C GLU A 91 6.08 6.24 1.34
N ARG A 92 6.29 5.49 0.25
CA ARG A 92 6.76 6.07 -1.01
C ARG A 92 5.70 6.92 -1.68
N ILE A 93 4.44 6.52 -1.65
CA ILE A 93 3.32 7.33 -2.17
C ILE A 93 3.22 8.64 -1.36
N LEU A 94 3.30 8.58 -0.03
CA LEU A 94 3.24 9.75 0.84
C LEU A 94 4.37 10.76 0.55
N LYS A 95 5.59 10.27 0.31
CA LYS A 95 6.75 11.12 -0.05
C LYS A 95 6.57 11.92 -1.33
N ILE A 96 5.79 11.40 -2.29
CA ILE A 96 5.50 12.09 -3.56
C ILE A 96 4.00 12.38 -3.73
N TYR A 97 3.28 12.55 -2.62
CA TYR A 97 1.82 12.66 -2.62
C TYR A 97 1.34 13.88 -3.43
N ASP A 98 1.93 15.06 -3.20
CA ASP A 98 1.51 16.29 -3.87
C ASP A 98 1.81 16.27 -5.39
N PRO A 99 2.98 15.76 -5.84
CA PRO A 99 3.21 15.45 -7.26
C PRO A 99 2.20 14.45 -7.84
N LEU A 100 1.90 13.35 -7.13
CA LEU A 100 0.94 12.35 -7.59
C LEU A 100 -0.46 12.95 -7.74
N LYS A 101 -0.92 13.73 -6.76
CA LYS A 101 -2.21 14.42 -6.78
C LYS A 101 -2.29 15.35 -7.99
N SER A 102 -1.29 16.20 -8.17
CA SER A 102 -1.23 17.12 -9.31
C SER A 102 -1.21 16.39 -10.65
N TYR A 103 -0.42 15.32 -10.75
CA TYR A 103 -0.33 14.49 -11.94
C TYR A 103 -1.68 13.86 -12.30
N PHE A 104 -2.34 13.17 -11.36
CA PHE A 104 -3.58 12.47 -11.63
C PHE A 104 -4.75 13.42 -11.94
N LEU A 105 -4.82 14.58 -11.27
CA LEU A 105 -5.83 15.59 -11.54
C LEU A 105 -5.59 16.36 -12.85
N SER A 106 -4.39 16.26 -13.45
CA SER A 106 -4.10 16.86 -14.75
C SER A 106 -4.30 15.91 -15.93
N GLN A 107 -4.59 14.61 -15.71
CA GLN A 107 -4.70 13.65 -16.81
C GLN A 107 -6.11 13.62 -17.40
N ASP A 108 -6.24 13.84 -18.71
CA ASP A 108 -7.52 13.71 -19.45
C ASP A 108 -8.18 12.33 -19.30
N LYS A 109 -7.37 11.28 -19.11
CA LYS A 109 -7.81 9.88 -18.97
C LYS A 109 -7.32 9.27 -17.66
N CYS A 110 -7.63 9.95 -16.55
CA CYS A 110 -7.39 9.42 -15.21
C CYS A 110 -8.35 8.25 -14.90
N PRO A 111 -7.90 7.16 -14.26
CA PRO A 111 -8.81 6.18 -13.71
C PRO A 111 -9.69 6.82 -12.64
N ARG A 112 -11.00 6.80 -12.82
CA ARG A 112 -11.98 7.47 -11.95
C ARG A 112 -11.77 7.24 -10.44
N ILE A 113 -11.39 6.02 -10.04
CA ILE A 113 -11.13 5.72 -8.62
C ILE A 113 -9.93 6.51 -8.05
N LEU A 114 -8.92 6.80 -8.85
CA LEU A 114 -7.75 7.57 -8.45
C LEU A 114 -8.05 9.07 -8.47
N GLU A 115 -8.80 9.52 -9.48
CA GLU A 115 -9.33 10.89 -9.56
C GLU A 115 -10.18 11.23 -8.32
N GLU A 116 -11.23 10.43 -8.07
CA GLU A 116 -12.11 10.59 -6.89
C GLU A 116 -11.36 10.47 -5.56
N PHE A 117 -10.24 9.74 -5.53
CA PHE A 117 -9.38 9.66 -4.36
C PHE A 117 -8.62 10.98 -4.15
N PHE A 118 -7.88 11.46 -5.16
CA PHE A 118 -7.02 12.64 -5.06
C PHE A 118 -7.79 13.97 -4.96
N GLU A 119 -9.05 14.02 -5.41
CA GLU A 119 -9.95 15.16 -5.20
C GLU A 119 -10.28 15.38 -3.72
N LYS A 120 -10.34 14.32 -2.91
CA LYS A 120 -10.74 14.42 -1.51
C LYS A 120 -9.62 14.97 -0.64
N GLU A 121 -9.95 15.93 0.22
CA GLU A 121 -9.01 16.51 1.18
C GLU A 121 -8.49 15.47 2.18
N SER A 122 -9.32 14.52 2.59
CA SER A 122 -8.95 13.46 3.54
C SER A 122 -8.06 12.36 2.96
N SER A 123 -7.81 12.35 1.65
CA SER A 123 -7.14 11.21 0.99
C SER A 123 -5.71 11.00 1.47
N LYS A 124 -4.99 12.07 1.81
CA LYS A 124 -3.66 11.98 2.43
C LYS A 124 -3.73 11.33 3.81
N ILE A 125 -4.69 11.76 4.64
CA ILE A 125 -4.88 11.24 6.00
C ILE A 125 -5.21 9.75 5.98
N TRP A 126 -5.97 9.28 4.99
CA TRP A 126 -6.27 7.85 4.85
C TRP A 126 -5.03 7.02 4.52
N LEU A 127 -4.06 7.57 3.79
CA LEU A 127 -2.77 6.93 3.59
C LEU A 127 -1.92 6.93 4.86
N GLU A 128 -1.93 8.03 5.62
CA GLU A 128 -1.19 8.15 6.89
C GLU A 128 -1.76 7.25 8.01
N PHE A 129 -3.01 6.80 7.87
CA PHE A 129 -3.64 5.88 8.83
C PHE A 129 -3.07 4.46 8.77
N VAL A 130 -2.57 4.03 7.61
CA VAL A 130 -2.13 2.65 7.33
C VAL A 130 -0.62 2.51 7.46
#